data_AF-A0AAP0EMF0-F1
#
_entry.id   AF-A0AAP0EMF0-F1
#
_cell.length_a   1.000
_cell.length_b   1.000
_cell.length_c   1.000
_cell.angle_alpha   90.00
_cell.angle_beta   90.00
_cell.angle_gamma   90.00
#
_symmetry.space_group_name_H-M   'P 1'
#
loop_
_entity.id
_entity.type
_entity.pdbx_description
1 polymer ?
#
loop_
_entity_poly.entity_id
_entity_poly.type
_entity_poly.pdbx_seq_one_letter_code
_entity_poly.pdbx_strand_id
1 'polypeptide(L)' 'MNFDGLFTVKGEGNGGGIAMFWKRTDVIEILSSSPNFVNAMVMSEGVPAYMLTGFYGYPNITRK' A
#
# COMPACT_ATOMS: atom_id res chain seq x y z
N MET A 1 -2.78 -16.47 -7.11
CA MET A 1 -3.15 -15.06 -6.88
C MET A 1 -2.93 -14.33 -8.19
N ASN A 2 -4.00 -13.91 -8.88
CA ASN A 2 -3.90 -13.31 -10.22
C ASN A 2 -4.13 -11.80 -10.11
N PHE A 3 -3.09 -11.03 -9.82
CA PHE A 3 -3.15 -9.57 -9.77
C PHE A 3 -2.54 -8.98 -11.04
N ASP A 4 -3.11 -7.88 -11.51
CA ASP A 4 -2.63 -7.19 -12.72
C ASP A 4 -1.62 -6.09 -12.37
N GLY A 5 -1.70 -5.53 -11.16
CA GLY A 5 -0.84 -4.47 -10.68
C GLY A 5 -0.20 -4.78 -9.34
N LEU A 6 0.98 -4.17 -9.11
CA LEU A 6 1.78 -4.27 -7.90
C LEU A 6 2.50 -2.95 -7.65
N PHE A 7 2.45 -2.48 -6.41
CA PHE A 7 3.30 -1.43 -5.87
C PHE A 7 3.91 -1.91 -4.56
N THR A 8 5.23 -1.73 -4.41
CA THR A 8 5.96 -2.16 -3.22
C THR A 8 6.75 -1.01 -2.62
N VAL A 9 6.72 -0.91 -1.29
CA VAL A 9 7.69 -0.13 -0.54
C VAL A 9 8.62 -1.06 0.21
N LYS A 10 9.92 -0.89 0.00
CA LYS A 10 10.95 -1.71 0.64
C LYS A 10 11.02 -1.37 2.15
N GLY A 11 11.03 -2.41 2.99
CA GLY A 11 11.33 -2.28 4.41
C GLY A 11 12.82 -2.08 4.69
N GLU A 12 13.17 -1.81 5.95
CA GLU A 12 14.56 -1.73 6.39
C GLU A 12 15.09 -3.11 6.81
N GLY A 13 16.24 -3.52 6.25
CA GLY A 13 16.85 -4.82 6.55
C GLY A 13 16.00 -6.01 6.10
N ASN A 14 15.79 -6.97 7.01
CA ASN A 14 15.02 -8.20 6.77
C ASN A 14 13.56 -8.11 7.23
N GLY A 15 13.10 -6.93 7.68
CA GLY A 15 11.79 -6.74 8.30
C GLY A 15 10.92 -5.71 7.58
N GLY A 16 9.62 -5.95 7.59
CA GLY A 16 8.60 -5.02 7.11
C GLY A 16 8.50 -4.92 5.59
N GLY A 17 8.22 -3.70 5.12
CA GLY A 17 7.82 -3.45 3.74
C GLY A 17 6.32 -3.62 3.53
N ILE A 18 5.81 -2.98 2.49
CA ILE A 18 4.39 -2.99 2.12
C ILE A 18 4.29 -3.41 0.66
N ALA A 19 3.33 -4.27 0.36
CA ALA A 19 2.95 -4.60 -1.00
C ALA A 19 1.45 -4.34 -1.18
N MET A 20 1.11 -3.55 -2.19
CA MET A 20 -0.26 -3.30 -2.62
C MET A 20 -0.47 -3.95 -3.97
N PHE A 21 -1.54 -4.73 -4.10
CA PHE A 21 -1.90 -5.46 -5.31
C PHE A 21 -3.31 -5.07 -5.74
N TRP A 22 -3.57 -5.01 -7.04
CA TRP A 22 -4.89 -4.67 -7.56
C TRP A 22 -5.19 -5.38 -8.89
N LYS A 23 -6.45 -5.30 -9.32
CA LYS A 23 -6.94 -5.83 -10.59
C LYS A 23 -6.92 -4.75 -11.66
N ARG A 24 -6.90 -5.13 -12.94
CA ARG A 24 -6.96 -4.18 -14.06
C ARG A 24 -8.24 -3.34 -14.07
N THR A 25 -9.28 -3.81 -13.41
CA THR A 25 -10.55 -3.08 -13.22
C THR A 25 -10.40 -1.86 -12.31
N ASP A 26 -9.30 -1.76 -11.57
CA ASP A 26 -9.02 -0.66 -10.66
C ASP A 26 -7.89 0.21 -11.24
N VAL A 27 -8.10 1.53 -11.21
CA VAL A 27 -7.07 2.52 -11.47
C VAL A 27 -6.56 3.01 -10.12
N ILE A 28 -5.25 2.95 -9.93
CA ILE A 28 -4.59 3.30 -8.68
C ILE A 28 -3.63 4.47 -8.91
N GLU A 29 -3.77 5.51 -8.11
CA GLU A 29 -2.82 6.63 -8.04
C GLU A 29 -2.14 6.62 -6.67
N ILE A 30 -0.81 6.46 -6.63
CA ILE A 30 -0.05 6.57 -5.38
C ILE A 30 0.11 8.05 -5.04
N LEU A 31 -0.53 8.49 -3.95
CA LEU A 31 -0.46 9.86 -3.47
C LEU A 31 0.80 10.10 -2.66
N SER A 32 1.15 9.15 -1.79
CA SER A 32 2.37 9.17 -0.99
C SER A 32 2.70 7.79 -0.43
N SER A 33 3.97 7.58 -0.10
CA SER A 33 4.43 6.32 0.50
C SER A 33 5.67 6.51 1.36
N SER A 34 5.81 5.66 2.37
CA SER A 34 7.03 5.48 3.16
C SER A 34 7.21 3.99 3.48
N PRO A 35 8.35 3.55 4.04
CA PRO A 35 8.52 2.14 4.46
C PRO A 35 7.40 1.61 5.37
N ASN A 36 6.65 2.50 6.02
CA ASN A 36 5.61 2.18 7.00
C ASN A 36 4.20 2.54 6.54
N PHE A 37 4.01 3.14 5.37
CA PHE A 37 2.66 3.33 4.84
C PHE A 37 2.62 3.46 3.32
N VAL A 38 1.46 3.17 2.75
CA VAL A 38 1.09 3.55 1.38
C VAL A 38 -0.23 4.30 1.43
N ASN A 39 -0.32 5.42 0.73
CA ASN A 39 -1.55 6.16 0.55
C ASN A 39 -1.85 6.26 -0.95
N ALA A 40 -3.05 5.85 -1.35
CA ALA A 40 -3.46 5.79 -2.74
C ALA A 40 -4.89 6.25 -2.94
N MET A 41 -5.18 6.86 -4.08
CA MET A 41 -6.54 7.01 -4.59
C MET A 41 -6.89 5.76 -5.41
N VAL A 42 -8.06 5.20 -5.15
CA VAL A 42 -8.60 4.03 -5.86
C VAL A 42 -9.83 4.46 -6.63
N MET A 43 -9.83 4.16 -7.93
CA MET A 43 -10.95 4.41 -8.83
C MET A 43 -11.35 3.10 -9.50
N SER A 44 -12.60 2.70 -9.31
CA SER A 44 -13.18 1.49 -9.90
C SER A 44 -14.48 1.84 -10.60
N GLU A 45 -14.80 1.13 -11.68
CA GLU A 45 -16.04 1.36 -12.42
C GLU A 45 -17.27 1.18 -11.53
N GLY A 46 -18.18 2.17 -11.52
CA GLY A 46 -19.41 2.12 -10.72
C GLY A 46 -19.24 2.36 -9.22
N VAL A 47 -18.01 2.62 -8.74
CA VAL A 47 -17.72 2.92 -7.33
C VAL A 47 -17.17 4.34 -7.23
N PRO A 48 -17.70 5.18 -6.31
CA PRO A 48 -17.08 6.47 -6.04
C PRO A 48 -15.60 6.31 -5.66
N ALA A 49 -14.76 7.19 -6.19
CA ALA A 49 -13.34 7.19 -5.88
C ALA A 49 -13.13 7.30 -4.36
N TYR A 50 -12.18 6.54 -3.83
CA TYR A 50 -11.88 6.53 -2.41
C TYR A 50 -10.39 6.48 -2.14
N MET A 51 -9.98 7.00 -0.98
CA MET A 51 -8.60 6.95 -0.54
C MET A 51 -8.38 5.68 0.28
N LEU A 52 -7.34 4.93 -0.07
CA LEU A 52 -6.86 3.77 0.66
C LEU A 52 -5.50 4.12 1.28
N THR A 53 -5.45 4.12 2.61
CA THR A 53 -4.19 4.25 3.36
C THR A 53 -3.91 2.97 4.13
N GLY A 54 -2.84 2.28 3.77
CA GLY A 54 -2.34 1.12 4.50
C GLY A 54 -1.15 1.50 5.35
N PHE A 55 -1.14 1.08 6.62
CA PHE A 55 -0.01 1.28 7.53
C PHE A 55 0.61 -0.04 7.92
N TYR A 56 1.94 -0.04 8.03
CA TYR A 56 2.74 -1.06 8.66
C TYR A 56 3.51 -0.40 9.80
N GLY A 57 3.14 -0.71 11.05
CA GLY A 57 3.73 -0.10 12.24
C GLY A 57 5.24 -0.32 12.35
N TYR A 58 5.90 0.46 13.22
CA TYR A 58 7.31 0.23 13.54
C TYR A 58 7.42 -0.93 14.54
N PRO A 59 8.11 -2.04 14.19
CA PRO A 59 8.32 -3.15 15.13
C PRO A 59 9.28 -2.79 16.28
N ASN A 60 9.90 -1.61 16.26
CA ASN A 60 10.70 -1.09 17.38
C ASN A 60 9.81 -0.58 18.51
N ILE A 61 9.12 -1.50 19.20
CA ILE A 61 8.72 -1.29 20.58
C ILE A 61 9.99 -1.41 21.39
N THR A 62 10.73 -0.31 21.54
CA THR A 62 11.73 -0.23 22.61
C THR A 62 10.95 -0.35 23.91
N ARG A 63 10.91 -1.56 24.49
CA ARG A 63 10.62 -1.71 25.91
C ARG A 63 11.79 -1.03 26.63
N LYS A 64 11.60 0.22 27.01
CA LYS A 64 12.38 0.80 28.11
C LYS A 64 11.83 0.26 29.42
#